data_AF-A0A3D5JIB3-F1
#
_entry.id   AF-A0A3D5JIB3-F1
#
_cell.length_a   1.000
_cell.length_b   1.000
_cell.length_c   1.000
_cell.angle_alpha   90.00
_cell.angle_beta   90.00
_cell.angle_gamma   90.00
#
_symmetry.space_group_name_H-M   'P 1'
#
loop_
_entity.id
_entity.type
_entity.pdbx_description
1 polymer ?
#
loop_
_entity_poly.entity_id
_entity_poly.type
_entity_poly.pdbx_seq_one_letter_code
_entity_poly.pdbx_strand_id
1 'polypeptide(L)' 'MTDSDVIRTRTEDHIFEVTLDRPKANAIDLVTSQR' A
#
# COMPACT_ATOMS: atom_id res chain seq x y z
N MET A 1 6.02 13.88 -0.74
CA MET A 1 5.64 12.57 -0.15
C MET A 1 6.44 11.54 -0.90
N THR A 2 7.36 10.87 -0.20
CA THR A 2 8.17 9.79 -0.79
C THR A 2 7.28 8.59 -1.05
N ASP A 3 7.51 7.88 -2.15
CA ASP A 3 6.70 6.73 -2.61
C ASP A 3 6.62 5.60 -1.56
N SER A 4 7.57 5.54 -0.63
CA SER A 4 7.60 4.58 0.46
C SER A 4 6.58 4.82 1.58
N ASP A 5 5.89 5.98 1.62
CA ASP A 5 4.93 6.29 2.70
C ASP A 5 3.49 5.84 2.41
N VAL A 6 3.18 5.41 1.17
CA VAL A 6 1.81 4.98 0.77
C VAL A 6 1.53 3.51 1.02
N ILE A 7 2.56 2.68 1.15
CA ILE A 7 2.41 1.25 1.46
C ILE A 7 3.22 0.94 2.70
N ARG A 8 2.55 0.50 3.76
CA ARG A 8 3.19 0.03 4.99
C ARG A 8 3.00 -1.46 5.12
N THR A 9 4.10 -2.17 5.29
CA THR A 9 4.11 -3.62 5.48
C THR A 9 4.45 -3.97 6.92
N ARG A 10 3.80 -5.01 7.45
CA ARG A 10 4.11 -5.61 8.75
C ARG A 10 4.05 -7.13 8.62
N THR A 11 5.00 -7.81 9.23
CA THR A 11 4.98 -9.27 9.32
C THR A 11 4.88 -9.66 10.79
N GLU A 12 3.83 -10.41 11.13
CA GLU A 12 3.64 -11.00 12.45
C GLU A 12 3.21 -12.44 12.31
N ASP A 13 3.90 -13.33 13.01
CA ASP A 13 3.74 -14.78 12.91
C ASP A 13 3.76 -15.27 11.45
N HIS A 14 2.61 -15.71 10.95
CA HIS A 14 2.42 -16.20 9.59
C HIS A 14 1.54 -15.26 8.74
N ILE A 15 1.32 -14.03 9.20
CA ILE A 15 0.52 -13.02 8.52
C ILE A 15 1.45 -11.94 7.98
N PHE A 16 1.32 -11.68 6.68
CA PHE A 16 1.92 -10.53 6.02
C PHE A 16 0.85 -9.47 5.79
N GLU A 17 0.82 -8.47 6.66
CA GLU A 17 -0.11 -7.36 6.60
C GLU A 17 0.43 -6.25 5.68
N VAL A 18 -0.40 -5.82 4.75
CA VAL A 18 -0.10 -4.70 3.85
C VAL A 18 -1.18 -3.64 4.01
N THR A 19 -0.80 -2.50 4.58
CA THR A 19 -1.62 -1.31 4.68
C THR A 19 -1.36 -0.41 3.49
N LEU A 20 -2.41 -0.10 2.72
CA LEU A 20 -2.39 0.94 1.70
C LEU A 20 -2.97 2.22 2.30
N ASP A 21 -2.17 3.28 2.38
CA ASP A 21 -2.55 4.59 2.90
C ASP A 21 -2.26 5.66 1.86
N ARG A 22 -3.14 5.76 0.86
CA ARG A 22 -2.99 6.71 -0.25
C ARG A 22 -4.20 7.65 -0.37
N PRO A 23 -3.99 8.86 -0.92
CA PRO A 23 -5.08 9.78 -1.25
C PRO A 23 -6.14 9.13 -2.15
N LYS A 24 -7.36 9.67 -2.11
CA LYS A 24 -8.56 9.16 -2.79
C LYS A 24 -9.10 7.84 -2.22
N ALA A 25 -9.12 7.73 -0.89
CA ALA A 25 -9.70 6.58 -0.19
C ALA A 25 -9.13 5.24 -0.64
N ASN A 26 -7.81 5.17 -0.84
CA ASN A 26 -7.11 3.94 -1.24
C ASN A 26 -7.52 3.36 -2.60
N ALA A 27 -8.10 4.19 -3.49
CA ALA A 27 -8.49 3.73 -4.83
C ALA A 27 -7.33 3.05 -5.56
N ILE A 28 -7.56 1.86 -6.08
CA ILE A 28 -6.62 1.14 -6.94
C ILE A 28 -7.03 1.47 -8.38
N ASP A 29 -6.20 2.26 -9.06
CA ASP A 29 -6.34 2.51 -10.50
C ASP A 29 -5.32 1.70 -11.29
N LEU A 30 -5.61 1.48 -12.57
CA LEU A 30 -4.77 0.68 -13.47
C LEU A 30 -3.33 1.20 -13.55
N VAL A 31 -3.16 2.52 -13.45
CA VAL A 31 -1.85 3.17 -13.52
C VAL A 31 -1.01 2.85 -12.27
N THR A 32 -1.67 2.65 -11.12
CA THR A 32 -1.03 2.24 -9.86
C THR A 32 -0.77 0.74 -9.82
N SER A 33 -1.69 -0.10 -10.33
CA SER A 33 -1.54 -1.58 -10.28
C SER A 33 -0.45 -2.15 -11.18
N GLN A 34 -0.02 -1.42 -12.21
CA GLN A 34 0.96 -1.90 -13.20
C GLN A 34 2.41 -1.60 -12.83
N ARG A 35 2.67 -0.88 -11.74
CA ARG A 35 4.02 -0.52 -11.30
C ARG A 35 4.53 -1.42 -10.19
#